data_AF-D2VP87-F1
#
_entry.id   AF-D2VP87-F1
#
_cell.length_a   1.000
_cell.length_b   1.000
_cell.length_c   1.000
_cell.angle_alpha   90.00
_cell.angle_beta   90.00
_cell.angle_gamma   90.00
#
_symmetry.space_group_name_H-M   'P 1'
#
loop_
_entity.id
_entity.type
_entity.pdbx_description
1 polymer ?
#
loop_
_entity_poly.entity_id
_entity_poly.type
_entity_poly.pdbx_seq_one_letter_code
_entity_poly.pdbx_strand_id
1 'polypeptide(L)'
;MIVSAESLLERCNESFRNDPETVRSVYFAHVVTRTYSLAGFSDDEYIGNPFDILQTQTYLYSHRSIVENLRNDPIFILDCVKKFGRVLAFLDLKYRSDRNYVLEAIRQIDGGTYCYHKGLLRFASEELRNDREIVKVAVQNWASCFQFASDNLRRDEEVIRELISISSGNVLEYAEESILKNVELVLFGLESDAGCFELFDQSLQNDRDFILRCAKINGNIQVPDMFSSDREIMKTLLETCLRNRQSENDIFYTIDESLFMDIEFVKELVDLYEIYPDTHFPTRLCKFINEEIIWKIIQQSAKKGLMRYEIREISDVWKDPLFVKKVLDLGIKLSRVDYTAFADDLKLRIWKDETNIYSFPFKKSSMEFQRQAVKLKPECIYGSYYFQTICGYSEDREELLRLRANRLEYLQFHLPKRFDTW
;
A
#
# COMPACT_ATOMS: atom_id res chain seq x y z
N MET A 1 -1.72 -29.42 6.79
CA MET A 1 -1.56 -30.79 7.32
C MET A 1 -0.10 -31.20 7.12
N ILE A 2 0.77 -30.90 8.09
CA ILE A 2 2.15 -31.41 8.07
C ILE A 2 2.08 -32.73 8.83
N VAL A 3 1.99 -33.83 8.09
CA VAL A 3 2.24 -35.16 8.67
C VAL A 3 3.72 -35.17 9.01
N SER A 4 4.09 -35.33 10.29
CA SER A 4 5.52 -35.41 10.65
C SER A 4 6.17 -36.55 9.87
N ALA A 5 7.43 -36.38 9.46
CA ALA A 5 8.19 -37.46 8.80
C ALA A 5 8.16 -38.77 9.62
N GLU A 6 8.03 -38.62 10.96
CA GLU A 6 7.82 -39.70 11.93
C GLU A 6 6.50 -40.46 11.66
N SER A 7 5.39 -39.76 11.47
CA SER A 7 4.09 -40.36 11.15
C SER A 7 4.06 -41.05 9.77
N LEU A 8 4.86 -40.60 8.81
CA LEU A 8 4.99 -41.25 7.49
C LEU A 8 5.69 -42.61 7.62
N LEU A 9 6.80 -42.69 8.39
CA LEU A 9 7.55 -43.95 8.60
C LEU A 9 6.80 -44.97 9.45
N GLU A 10 6.09 -44.53 10.49
CA GLU A 10 5.27 -45.42 11.33
C GLU A 10 4.21 -46.15 10.51
N ARG A 11 3.68 -45.49 9.46
CA ARG A 11 2.66 -46.03 8.56
C ARG A 11 3.23 -46.84 7.39
N CYS A 12 4.55 -46.83 7.18
CA CYS A 12 5.23 -47.63 6.15
C CYS A 12 5.52 -49.05 6.66
N ASN A 13 5.14 -50.05 5.83
CA ASN A 13 5.40 -51.47 6.08
C ASN A 13 6.91 -51.77 6.11
N GLU A 14 7.36 -52.81 6.82
CA GLU A 14 8.80 -53.14 6.96
C GLU A 14 9.54 -53.30 5.63
N SER A 15 8.88 -53.78 4.56
CA SER A 15 9.48 -53.89 3.23
C SER A 15 9.76 -52.53 2.58
N PHE A 16 8.92 -51.52 2.82
CA PHE A 16 9.09 -50.16 2.31
C PHE A 16 10.14 -49.37 3.11
N ARG A 17 10.42 -49.77 4.36
CA ARG A 17 11.48 -49.15 5.18
C ARG A 17 12.89 -49.44 4.64
N ASN A 18 13.04 -50.48 3.82
CA ASN A 18 14.31 -50.86 3.19
C ASN A 18 14.43 -50.37 1.73
N ASP A 19 13.40 -49.70 1.19
CA ASP A 19 13.44 -49.12 -0.15
C ASP A 19 14.20 -47.77 -0.14
N PRO A 20 15.33 -47.62 -0.88
CA PRO A 20 16.14 -46.41 -0.87
C PRO A 20 15.39 -45.13 -1.25
N GLU A 21 14.43 -45.22 -2.18
CA GLU A 21 13.64 -44.05 -2.63
C GLU A 21 12.62 -43.60 -1.58
N THR A 22 12.00 -44.55 -0.87
CA THR A 22 11.14 -44.27 0.28
C THR A 22 11.95 -43.59 1.40
N VAL A 23 13.15 -44.10 1.71
CA VAL A 23 14.04 -43.48 2.71
C VAL A 23 14.47 -42.07 2.29
N ARG A 24 14.84 -41.88 1.01
CA ARG A 24 15.19 -40.56 0.45
C ARG A 24 14.03 -39.58 0.58
N SER A 25 12.81 -39.99 0.23
CA SER A 25 11.61 -39.14 0.27
C SER A 25 11.25 -38.72 1.69
N VAL A 26 11.35 -39.64 2.65
CA VAL A 26 11.12 -39.35 4.07
C VAL A 26 12.19 -38.42 4.63
N TYR A 27 13.47 -38.69 4.34
CA TYR A 27 14.57 -37.86 4.82
C TYR A 27 14.50 -36.46 4.20
N PHE A 28 14.12 -36.36 2.93
CA PHE A 28 13.78 -35.09 2.30
C PHE A 28 12.67 -34.37 3.08
N ALA A 29 11.51 -35.01 3.30
CA ALA A 29 10.40 -34.42 4.05
C ALA A 29 10.80 -33.99 5.48
N HIS A 30 11.72 -34.72 6.12
CA HIS A 30 12.29 -34.34 7.42
C HIS A 30 13.10 -33.04 7.33
N VAL A 31 14.09 -32.97 6.42
CA VAL A 31 14.91 -31.77 6.19
C VAL A 31 14.01 -30.58 5.91
N VAL A 32 13.02 -30.75 5.03
CA VAL A 32 12.01 -29.74 4.69
C VAL A 32 11.24 -29.26 5.93
N THR A 33 10.69 -30.19 6.72
CA THR A 33 9.87 -29.83 7.88
C THR A 33 10.68 -29.11 8.95
N ARG A 34 11.92 -29.54 9.19
CA ARG A 34 12.85 -28.86 10.10
C ARG A 34 13.18 -27.44 9.60
N THR A 35 13.46 -27.27 8.31
CA THR A 35 13.71 -25.95 7.72
C THR A 35 12.52 -25.00 7.79
N TYR A 36 11.28 -25.50 7.74
CA TYR A 36 10.10 -24.68 7.98
C TYR A 36 9.87 -24.36 9.46
N SER A 37 10.13 -25.31 10.37
CA SER A 37 10.03 -25.04 11.81
C SER A 37 11.01 -23.97 12.28
N LEU A 38 12.17 -23.89 11.61
CA LEU A 38 13.18 -22.84 11.77
C LEU A 38 12.69 -21.45 11.33
N ALA A 39 11.62 -21.34 10.53
CA ALA A 39 11.13 -20.07 10.02
C ALA A 39 10.35 -19.23 11.05
N GLY A 40 10.08 -19.77 12.24
CA GLY A 40 9.36 -19.10 13.33
C GLY A 40 10.23 -18.58 14.47
N PHE A 41 11.56 -18.79 14.45
CA PHE A 41 12.47 -18.46 15.55
C PHE A 41 13.48 -17.38 15.12
N SER A 42 13.72 -16.41 16.01
CA SER A 42 14.74 -15.36 15.85
C SER A 42 16.15 -15.97 15.86
N ASP A 43 17.11 -15.29 15.21
CA ASP A 43 18.48 -15.73 14.88
C ASP A 43 19.34 -16.28 16.06
N ASP A 44 18.87 -16.24 17.32
CA ASP A 44 19.65 -16.58 18.53
C ASP A 44 19.31 -17.91 19.21
N GLU A 45 18.24 -18.62 18.83
CA GLU A 45 17.98 -19.96 19.40
C GLU A 45 18.68 -21.05 18.59
N TYR A 46 19.64 -21.74 19.22
CA TYR A 46 20.35 -22.88 18.62
C TYR A 46 19.37 -24.01 18.29
N ILE A 47 18.88 -24.01 17.07
CA ILE A 47 18.07 -25.09 16.52
C ILE A 47 19.00 -25.97 15.69
N GLY A 48 19.14 -27.23 16.10
CA GLY A 48 20.07 -28.20 15.51
C GLY A 48 19.94 -28.34 13.98
N ASN A 49 21.02 -28.79 13.34
CA ASN A 49 21.15 -28.90 11.90
C ASN A 49 20.02 -29.80 11.33
N PRO A 50 19.27 -29.38 10.29
CA PRO A 50 18.18 -30.16 9.69
C PRO A 50 18.65 -31.48 9.05
N PHE A 51 19.96 -31.64 8.82
CA PHE A 51 20.58 -32.89 8.39
C PHE A 51 20.99 -33.80 9.56
N ASP A 52 21.01 -33.29 10.79
CA ASP A 52 21.30 -34.15 11.94
C ASP A 52 20.17 -35.16 12.13
N ILE A 53 20.57 -36.42 12.28
CA ILE A 53 19.66 -37.54 12.47
C ILE A 53 18.83 -37.28 13.75
N LEU A 54 17.52 -37.45 13.65
CA LEU A 54 16.65 -37.57 14.81
C LEU A 54 17.28 -38.55 15.82
N GLN A 55 17.74 -38.04 16.97
CA GLN A 55 17.87 -38.85 18.17
C GLN A 55 16.48 -39.18 18.75
N THR A 56 15.38 -39.01 18.00
CA THR A 56 14.09 -39.54 18.43
C THR A 56 14.13 -41.05 18.34
N GLN A 57 13.77 -41.64 19.46
CA GLN A 57 14.12 -42.99 19.84
C GLN A 57 13.60 -43.99 18.77
N THR A 58 14.43 -44.99 18.51
CA THR A 58 14.05 -46.33 18.00
C THR A 58 14.05 -46.65 16.49
N TYR A 59 14.05 -45.72 15.51
CA TYR A 59 13.86 -46.15 14.09
C TYR A 59 14.89 -45.72 13.03
N LEU A 60 15.76 -44.73 13.29
CA LEU A 60 16.81 -44.31 12.34
C LEU A 60 18.20 -44.91 12.61
N TYR A 61 18.41 -45.57 13.75
CA TYR A 61 19.70 -46.17 14.10
C TYR A 61 20.11 -47.29 13.13
N SER A 62 19.16 -48.03 12.54
CA SER A 62 19.42 -49.07 11.53
C SER A 62 19.79 -48.52 10.14
N HIS A 63 19.54 -47.24 9.87
CA HIS A 63 19.78 -46.61 8.57
C HIS A 63 20.79 -45.46 8.64
N ARG A 64 21.57 -45.38 9.72
CA ARG A 64 22.62 -44.37 9.90
C ARG A 64 23.56 -44.26 8.70
N SER A 65 23.92 -45.39 8.10
CA SER A 65 24.74 -45.42 6.88
C SER A 65 24.03 -44.83 5.66
N ILE A 66 22.73 -45.09 5.48
CA ILE A 66 21.95 -44.56 4.35
C ILE A 66 21.76 -43.04 4.51
N VAL A 67 21.47 -42.57 5.72
CA VAL A 67 21.37 -41.12 6.00
C VAL A 67 22.72 -40.42 5.80
N GLU A 68 23.80 -41.03 6.26
CA GLU A 68 25.15 -40.52 6.04
C GLU A 68 25.51 -40.50 4.54
N ASN A 69 25.07 -41.51 3.78
CA ASN A 69 25.23 -41.54 2.33
C ASN A 69 24.42 -40.43 1.65
N LEU A 70 23.17 -40.19 2.06
CA LEU A 70 22.33 -39.12 1.51
C LEU A 70 22.87 -37.72 1.85
N ARG A 71 23.38 -37.52 3.07
CA ARG A 71 24.08 -36.28 3.46
C ARG A 71 25.30 -35.99 2.57
N ASN A 72 25.92 -37.04 2.04
CA ASN A 72 27.06 -36.95 1.15
C ASN A 72 26.70 -37.08 -0.35
N ASP A 73 25.43 -37.26 -0.69
CA ASP A 73 24.96 -37.36 -2.08
C ASP A 73 24.73 -35.96 -2.68
N PRO A 74 25.57 -35.54 -3.66
CA PRO A 74 25.45 -34.22 -4.27
C PRO A 74 24.10 -33.97 -4.94
N ILE A 75 23.46 -35.02 -5.49
CA ILE A 75 22.17 -34.90 -6.18
C ILE A 75 21.07 -34.62 -5.15
N PHE A 76 21.04 -35.40 -4.07
CA PHE A 76 20.10 -35.19 -2.97
C PHE A 76 20.25 -33.79 -2.34
N ILE A 77 21.49 -33.35 -2.07
CA ILE A 77 21.76 -32.02 -1.52
C ILE A 77 21.28 -30.93 -2.49
N LEU A 78 21.47 -31.11 -3.80
CA LEU A 78 21.02 -30.13 -4.79
C LEU A 78 19.50 -30.04 -4.83
N ASP A 79 18.79 -31.18 -4.77
CA ASP A 79 17.33 -31.20 -4.69
C ASP A 79 16.82 -30.49 -3.43
N CYS A 80 17.50 -30.68 -2.29
CA CYS A 80 17.20 -29.97 -1.05
C CYS A 80 17.39 -28.46 -1.20
N VAL A 81 18.51 -28.02 -1.76
CA VAL A 81 18.81 -26.59 -1.99
C VAL A 81 17.82 -25.94 -2.95
N LYS A 82 17.48 -26.64 -4.04
CA LYS A 82 16.48 -26.19 -5.02
C LYS A 82 15.08 -26.09 -4.43
N LYS A 83 14.77 -26.82 -3.37
CA LYS A 83 13.47 -26.68 -2.72
C LYS A 83 13.52 -25.69 -1.56
N PHE A 84 14.66 -25.57 -0.90
CA PHE A 84 14.87 -24.75 0.30
C PHE A 84 16.28 -24.13 0.32
N GLY A 85 16.43 -22.91 -0.19
CA GLY A 85 17.73 -22.24 -0.23
C GLY A 85 18.42 -22.08 1.14
N ARG A 86 17.64 -22.01 2.25
CA ARG A 86 18.17 -21.91 3.62
C ARG A 86 18.96 -23.13 4.08
N VAL A 87 18.74 -24.27 3.43
CA VAL A 87 19.52 -25.49 3.66
C VAL A 87 21.02 -25.22 3.53
N LEU A 88 21.41 -24.28 2.67
CA LEU A 88 22.79 -23.85 2.45
C LEU A 88 23.53 -23.52 3.76
N ALA A 89 22.86 -22.91 4.73
CA ALA A 89 23.44 -22.52 6.03
C ALA A 89 24.02 -23.70 6.82
N PHE A 90 23.47 -24.89 6.60
CA PHE A 90 23.76 -26.11 7.35
C PHE A 90 24.66 -27.09 6.61
N LEU A 91 25.00 -26.79 5.35
CA LEU A 91 25.85 -27.63 4.52
C LEU A 91 27.33 -27.45 4.88
N ASP A 92 28.12 -28.47 4.58
CA ASP A 92 29.58 -28.39 4.68
C ASP A 92 30.15 -27.32 3.77
N LEU A 93 31.34 -26.82 4.11
CA LEU A 93 32.01 -25.74 3.36
C LEU A 93 32.18 -26.07 1.87
N LYS A 94 32.33 -27.35 1.50
CA LYS A 94 32.43 -27.79 0.10
C LYS A 94 31.23 -27.35 -0.75
N TYR A 95 30.02 -27.37 -0.19
CA TYR A 95 28.80 -26.93 -0.90
C TYR A 95 28.59 -25.42 -0.79
N ARG A 96 28.97 -24.83 0.36
CA ARG A 96 28.93 -23.37 0.55
C ARG A 96 29.99 -22.61 -0.28
N SER A 97 30.98 -23.33 -0.79
CA SER A 97 32.00 -22.82 -1.73
C SER A 97 31.72 -23.24 -3.18
N ASP A 98 30.67 -24.03 -3.43
CA ASP A 98 30.29 -24.41 -4.78
C ASP A 98 29.28 -23.40 -5.34
N ARG A 99 29.69 -22.75 -6.44
CA ARG A 99 28.92 -21.72 -7.12
C ARG A 99 27.52 -22.18 -7.51
N ASN A 100 27.34 -23.43 -7.94
CA ASN A 100 26.05 -23.94 -8.38
C ASN A 100 25.06 -24.03 -7.21
N TYR A 101 25.48 -24.62 -6.09
CA TYR A 101 24.63 -24.73 -4.89
C TYR A 101 24.27 -23.35 -4.33
N VAL A 102 25.24 -22.42 -4.26
CA VAL A 102 24.99 -21.06 -3.77
C VAL A 102 24.02 -20.31 -4.67
N LEU A 103 24.18 -20.36 -6.00
CA LEU A 103 23.26 -19.70 -6.93
C LEU A 103 21.86 -20.30 -6.90
N GLU A 104 21.73 -21.63 -6.87
CA GLU A 104 20.43 -22.28 -6.76
C GLU A 104 19.75 -21.90 -5.44
N ALA A 105 20.50 -21.81 -4.33
CA ALA A 105 19.97 -21.36 -3.05
C ALA A 105 19.46 -19.90 -3.10
N ILE A 106 20.23 -18.99 -3.69
CA ILE A 106 19.89 -17.57 -3.77
C ILE A 106 18.70 -17.34 -4.72
N ARG A 107 18.61 -18.09 -5.82
CA ARG A 107 17.51 -18.00 -6.78
C ARG A 107 16.18 -18.52 -6.24
N GLN A 108 16.20 -19.31 -5.17
CA GLN A 108 14.98 -19.75 -4.51
C GLN A 108 14.30 -18.59 -3.78
N ILE A 109 13.43 -17.90 -4.51
CA ILE A 109 12.42 -16.98 -3.99
C ILE A 109 11.25 -17.86 -3.55
N ASP A 110 11.45 -18.65 -2.49
CA ASP A 110 10.35 -19.44 -1.95
C ASP A 110 9.30 -18.43 -1.45
N GLY A 111 8.08 -18.48 -2.00
CA GLY A 111 7.03 -17.46 -1.91
C GLY A 111 6.39 -17.28 -0.53
N GLY A 112 7.19 -17.44 0.53
CA GLY A 112 6.83 -17.15 1.90
C GLY A 112 7.19 -15.71 2.26
N THR A 113 6.22 -15.01 2.80
CA THR A 113 6.19 -13.62 3.29
C THR A 113 7.21 -13.30 4.41
N TYR A 114 8.24 -14.11 4.60
CA TYR A 114 9.15 -14.03 5.73
C TYR A 114 10.53 -13.52 5.29
N CYS A 115 10.89 -12.36 5.82
CA CYS A 115 12.10 -11.56 5.67
C CYS A 115 13.46 -12.27 5.87
N TYR A 116 13.50 -13.58 6.13
CA TYR A 116 14.73 -14.30 6.48
C TYR A 116 15.53 -14.85 5.27
N HIS A 117 15.08 -14.62 4.03
CA HIS A 117 15.87 -14.91 2.82
C HIS A 117 16.94 -13.85 2.52
N LYS A 118 16.91 -12.71 3.22
CA LYS A 118 17.73 -11.50 2.97
C LYS A 118 19.24 -11.65 3.21
N GLY A 119 19.74 -12.86 3.48
CA GLY A 119 21.13 -13.07 3.87
C GLY A 119 21.75 -14.41 3.52
N LEU A 120 21.24 -15.17 2.55
CA LEU A 120 21.86 -16.45 2.17
C LEU A 120 23.32 -16.32 1.72
N LEU A 121 23.67 -15.16 1.15
CA LEU A 121 25.04 -14.82 0.77
C LEU A 121 26.02 -14.88 1.96
N ARG A 122 25.57 -14.65 3.21
CA ARG A 122 26.41 -14.72 4.42
C ARG A 122 26.99 -16.09 4.68
N PHE A 123 26.35 -17.14 4.15
CA PHE A 123 26.80 -18.51 4.30
C PHE A 123 27.75 -18.95 3.19
N ALA A 124 27.84 -18.21 2.08
CA ALA A 124 28.78 -18.54 1.01
C ALA A 124 30.24 -18.35 1.48
N SER A 125 31.17 -19.04 0.83
CA SER A 125 32.60 -18.83 1.07
C SER A 125 33.03 -17.39 0.75
N GLU A 126 34.15 -16.95 1.32
CA GLU A 126 34.70 -15.61 1.03
C GLU A 126 34.92 -15.36 -0.46
N GLU A 127 35.40 -16.38 -1.18
CA GLU A 127 35.59 -16.31 -2.63
C GLU A 127 34.28 -16.03 -3.38
N LEU A 128 33.19 -16.69 -2.99
CA LEU A 128 31.88 -16.50 -3.62
C LEU A 128 31.18 -15.21 -3.16
N ARG A 129 31.46 -14.72 -1.96
CA ARG A 129 31.04 -13.38 -1.50
C ARG A 129 31.80 -12.26 -2.22
N ASN A 130 32.93 -12.59 -2.85
CA ASN A 130 33.70 -11.71 -3.73
C ASN A 130 33.38 -11.94 -5.23
N ASP A 131 32.46 -12.85 -5.58
CA ASP A 131 32.01 -13.07 -6.95
C ASP A 131 30.89 -12.06 -7.29
N ARG A 132 31.21 -11.13 -8.20
CA ARG A 132 30.29 -10.08 -8.67
C ARG A 132 28.96 -10.64 -9.16
N GLU A 133 28.94 -11.75 -9.90
CA GLU A 133 27.72 -12.31 -10.46
C GLU A 133 26.82 -12.94 -9.39
N ILE A 134 27.41 -13.59 -8.39
CA ILE A 134 26.64 -14.14 -7.26
C ILE A 134 26.03 -13.01 -6.42
N VAL A 135 26.82 -11.99 -6.10
CA VAL A 135 26.37 -10.81 -5.36
C VAL A 135 25.25 -10.09 -6.11
N LYS A 136 25.42 -9.93 -7.43
CA LYS A 136 24.41 -9.32 -8.31
C LYS A 136 23.07 -10.05 -8.24
N VAL A 137 23.07 -11.37 -8.38
CA VAL A 137 21.84 -12.18 -8.27
C VAL A 137 21.20 -12.06 -6.89
N ALA A 138 22.00 -11.99 -5.82
CA ALA A 138 21.49 -11.80 -4.46
C ALA A 138 20.84 -10.42 -4.26
N VAL A 139 21.45 -9.37 -4.81
CA VAL A 139 21.00 -7.97 -4.71
C VAL A 139 19.76 -7.68 -5.55
N GLN A 140 19.62 -8.35 -6.70
CA GLN A 140 18.39 -8.31 -7.50
C GLN A 140 17.17 -8.78 -6.72
N ASN A 141 17.35 -9.76 -5.83
CA ASN A 141 16.27 -10.21 -4.95
C ASN A 141 16.06 -9.25 -3.78
N TRP A 142 17.16 -8.81 -3.13
CA TRP A 142 17.12 -7.89 -1.99
C TRP A 142 18.40 -7.05 -1.91
N ALA A 143 18.29 -5.72 -1.99
CA ALA A 143 19.43 -4.80 -1.88
C ALA A 143 20.28 -5.04 -0.61
N SER A 144 19.63 -5.38 0.52
CA SER A 144 20.27 -5.66 1.80
C SER A 144 21.24 -6.85 1.81
N CYS A 145 21.18 -7.72 0.79
CA CYS A 145 22.16 -8.80 0.65
C CYS A 145 23.59 -8.27 0.47
N PHE A 146 23.74 -7.04 -0.04
CA PHE A 146 25.06 -6.45 -0.29
C PHE A 146 25.92 -6.30 0.97
N GLN A 147 25.30 -6.23 2.16
CA GLN A 147 26.02 -6.22 3.44
C GLN A 147 26.93 -7.44 3.66
N PHE A 148 26.63 -8.56 2.98
CA PHE A 148 27.38 -9.80 3.08
C PHE A 148 28.40 -9.99 1.95
N ALA A 149 28.46 -9.07 0.98
CA ALA A 149 29.52 -9.08 -0.03
C ALA A 149 30.88 -8.83 0.63
N SER A 150 31.95 -9.17 -0.09
CA SER A 150 33.31 -8.87 0.36
C SER A 150 33.54 -7.36 0.49
N ASP A 151 34.47 -6.98 1.36
CA ASP A 151 34.89 -5.58 1.51
C ASP A 151 35.40 -4.99 0.19
N ASN A 152 36.01 -5.82 -0.67
CA ASN A 152 36.48 -5.39 -1.98
C ASN A 152 35.31 -4.93 -2.87
N LEU A 153 34.21 -5.70 -2.93
CA LEU A 153 33.05 -5.32 -3.73
C LEU A 153 32.27 -4.15 -3.12
N ARG A 154 32.23 -4.07 -1.78
CA ARG A 154 31.63 -2.93 -1.05
C ARG A 154 32.40 -1.61 -1.18
N ARG A 155 33.62 -1.66 -1.73
CA ARG A 155 34.49 -0.52 -2.07
C ARG A 155 34.58 -0.28 -3.58
N ASP A 156 33.93 -1.09 -4.40
CA ASP A 156 34.01 -0.97 -5.85
C ASP A 156 32.85 -0.11 -6.35
N GLU A 157 33.15 1.13 -6.71
CA GLU A 157 32.15 2.09 -7.21
C GLU A 157 31.44 1.59 -8.48
N GLU A 158 32.14 0.92 -9.40
CA GLU A 158 31.53 0.43 -10.63
C GLU A 158 30.52 -0.68 -10.34
N VAL A 159 30.86 -1.58 -9.42
CA VAL A 159 29.95 -2.62 -8.95
C VAL A 159 28.75 -1.99 -8.26
N ILE A 160 28.95 -1.04 -7.33
CA ILE A 160 27.86 -0.39 -6.62
C ILE A 160 26.92 0.34 -7.58
N ARG A 161 27.46 1.05 -8.58
CA ARG A 161 26.66 1.74 -9.61
C ARG A 161 25.83 0.77 -10.44
N GLU A 162 26.39 -0.39 -10.80
CA GLU A 162 25.64 -1.45 -11.47
C GLU A 162 24.52 -1.98 -10.57
N LEU A 163 24.80 -2.23 -9.29
CA LEU A 163 23.84 -2.77 -8.33
C LEU A 163 22.68 -1.81 -8.05
N ILE A 164 22.93 -0.50 -7.99
CA ILE A 164 21.88 0.53 -7.90
C ILE A 164 20.96 0.45 -9.10
N SER A 165 21.52 0.26 -10.30
CA SER A 165 20.76 0.24 -11.57
C SER A 165 19.81 -0.95 -11.70
N ILE A 166 20.09 -2.08 -11.02
CA ILE A 166 19.31 -3.31 -11.11
C ILE A 166 18.37 -3.56 -9.92
N SER A 167 18.57 -2.82 -8.81
CA SER A 167 17.84 -3.03 -7.55
C SER A 167 17.24 -1.71 -7.08
N SER A 168 17.99 -0.93 -6.31
CA SER A 168 17.64 0.44 -5.88
C SER A 168 18.83 1.11 -5.18
N GLY A 169 18.69 2.40 -4.86
CA GLY A 169 19.64 3.18 -4.08
C GLY A 169 19.94 2.62 -2.69
N ASN A 170 19.06 1.79 -2.12
CA ASN A 170 19.26 1.11 -0.82
C ASN A 170 20.55 0.28 -0.73
N VAL A 171 21.17 -0.09 -1.87
CA VAL A 171 22.49 -0.75 -1.88
C VAL A 171 23.56 0.12 -1.18
N LEU A 172 23.45 1.45 -1.27
CA LEU A 172 24.39 2.39 -0.68
C LEU A 172 24.46 2.30 0.84
N GLU A 173 23.37 1.96 1.53
CA GLU A 173 23.36 1.74 3.00
C GLU A 173 24.43 0.72 3.44
N TYR A 174 24.78 -0.20 2.54
CA TYR A 174 25.75 -1.27 2.79
C TYR A 174 27.10 -1.04 2.11
N ALA A 175 27.32 0.09 1.43
CA ALA A 175 28.64 0.44 0.90
C ALA A 175 29.62 0.78 2.03
N GLU A 176 30.91 0.90 1.72
CA GLU A 176 31.86 1.46 2.68
C GLU A 176 31.66 2.98 2.84
N GLU A 177 31.90 3.52 4.03
CA GLU A 177 31.83 4.95 4.32
C GLU A 177 32.68 5.82 3.36
N SER A 178 33.82 5.31 2.88
CA SER A 178 34.64 6.05 1.90
C SER A 178 33.94 6.26 0.56
N ILE A 179 33.07 5.33 0.17
CA ILE A 179 32.27 5.39 -1.05
C ILE A 179 31.12 6.40 -0.90
N LEU A 180 30.51 6.47 0.30
CA LEU A 180 29.43 7.41 0.59
C LEU A 180 29.86 8.89 0.52
N LYS A 181 31.18 9.16 0.60
CA LYS A 181 31.73 10.51 0.37
C LYS A 181 31.66 10.95 -1.09
N ASN A 182 31.44 10.03 -2.03
CA ASN A 182 31.22 10.37 -3.42
C ASN A 182 29.77 10.86 -3.62
N VAL A 183 29.59 12.18 -3.55
CA VAL A 183 28.29 12.85 -3.71
C VAL A 183 27.57 12.44 -5.00
N GLU A 184 28.30 12.33 -6.12
CA GLU A 184 27.68 12.01 -7.42
C GLU A 184 27.17 10.55 -7.48
N LEU A 185 27.80 9.63 -6.75
CA LEU A 185 27.30 8.26 -6.64
C LEU A 185 26.04 8.21 -5.76
N VAL A 186 26.01 8.94 -4.65
CA VAL A 186 24.82 8.98 -3.78
C VAL A 186 23.65 9.68 -4.49
N LEU A 187 23.90 10.72 -5.27
CA LEU A 187 22.90 11.35 -6.15
C LEU A 187 22.36 10.38 -7.21
N PHE A 188 23.21 9.51 -7.76
CA PHE A 188 22.77 8.45 -8.66
C PHE A 188 21.84 7.44 -7.96
N GLY A 189 22.13 7.07 -6.71
CA GLY A 189 21.21 6.27 -5.88
C GLY A 189 19.87 6.96 -5.64
N LEU A 190 19.92 8.27 -5.39
CA LEU A 190 18.76 9.12 -5.09
C LEU A 190 17.70 9.11 -6.19
N GLU A 191 18.09 8.95 -7.46
CA GLU A 191 17.15 8.84 -8.58
C GLU A 191 16.12 7.72 -8.38
N SER A 192 16.56 6.59 -7.82
CA SER A 192 15.73 5.41 -7.61
C SER A 192 15.15 5.31 -6.20
N ASP A 193 15.78 5.96 -5.22
CA ASP A 193 15.44 5.82 -3.80
C ASP A 193 15.64 7.12 -3.02
N ALA A 194 14.54 7.69 -2.52
CA ALA A 194 14.58 8.94 -1.76
C ALA A 194 15.29 8.79 -0.40
N GLY A 195 15.36 7.56 0.14
CA GLY A 195 16.05 7.28 1.40
C GLY A 195 17.56 7.54 1.33
N CYS A 196 18.15 7.56 0.13
CA CYS A 196 19.56 7.91 -0.06
C CYS A 196 19.90 9.34 0.40
N PHE A 197 18.91 10.23 0.55
CA PHE A 197 19.14 11.58 1.06
C PHE A 197 19.75 11.58 2.47
N GLU A 198 19.38 10.61 3.31
CA GLU A 198 19.90 10.48 4.69
C GLU A 198 21.39 10.13 4.73
N LEU A 199 21.97 9.65 3.62
CA LEU A 199 23.38 9.27 3.52
C LEU A 199 24.31 10.48 3.32
N PHE A 200 23.78 11.64 2.93
CA PHE A 200 24.62 12.83 2.77
C PHE A 200 25.06 13.38 4.13
N ASP A 201 26.25 13.97 4.20
CA ASP A 201 26.72 14.65 5.41
C ASP A 201 25.74 15.77 5.83
N GLN A 202 25.59 15.97 7.15
CA GLN A 202 24.67 16.99 7.70
C GLN A 202 24.91 18.39 7.14
N SER A 203 26.16 18.73 6.80
CA SER A 203 26.50 20.02 6.19
C SER A 203 25.83 20.22 4.82
N LEU A 204 25.72 19.16 4.02
CA LEU A 204 25.02 19.16 2.73
C LEU A 204 23.50 19.08 2.92
N GLN A 205 23.03 18.29 3.89
CA GLN A 205 21.60 18.22 4.21
C GLN A 205 21.04 19.59 4.69
N ASN A 206 21.90 20.46 5.21
CA ASN A 206 21.54 21.82 5.62
C ASN A 206 21.88 22.89 4.58
N ASP A 207 22.41 22.49 3.41
CA ASP A 207 22.71 23.40 2.31
C ASP A 207 21.48 23.52 1.41
N ARG A 208 20.96 24.75 1.31
CA ARG A 208 19.75 25.07 0.54
C ARG A 208 19.88 24.70 -0.94
N ASP A 209 21.00 25.06 -1.56
CA ASP A 209 21.21 24.85 -2.99
C ASP A 209 21.40 23.37 -3.30
N PHE A 210 22.03 22.63 -2.38
CA PHE A 210 22.13 21.19 -2.45
C PHE A 210 20.78 20.49 -2.33
N ILE A 211 19.93 20.89 -1.36
CA ILE A 211 18.57 20.36 -1.26
C ILE A 211 17.78 20.62 -2.54
N LEU A 212 17.88 21.82 -3.10
CA LEU A 212 17.20 22.15 -4.36
C LEU A 212 17.71 21.27 -5.52
N ARG A 213 19.00 20.93 -5.54
CA ARG A 213 19.56 19.95 -6.49
C ARG A 213 18.95 18.55 -6.27
N CYS A 214 18.85 18.08 -5.04
CA CYS A 214 18.24 16.79 -4.70
C CYS A 214 16.73 16.74 -5.04
N ALA A 215 15.99 17.82 -4.77
CA ALA A 215 14.56 17.92 -5.05
C ALA A 215 14.23 17.82 -6.55
N LYS A 216 15.15 18.24 -7.42
CA LYS A 216 15.02 18.08 -8.89
C LYS A 216 15.23 16.64 -9.35
N ILE A 217 15.95 15.85 -8.57
CA ILE A 217 16.25 14.44 -8.85
C ILE A 217 15.09 13.57 -8.35
N ASN A 218 14.71 13.74 -7.08
CA ASN A 218 13.65 12.96 -6.45
C ASN A 218 12.78 13.84 -5.55
N GLY A 219 11.46 13.81 -5.75
CA GLY A 219 10.52 14.67 -5.02
C GLY A 219 10.15 14.16 -3.63
N ASN A 220 10.45 12.90 -3.32
CA ASN A 220 10.10 12.25 -2.04
C ASN A 220 11.19 12.36 -0.97
N ILE A 221 12.20 13.20 -1.15
CA ILE A 221 13.26 13.37 -0.16
C ILE A 221 12.71 14.01 1.13
N GLN A 222 13.22 13.55 2.27
CA GLN A 222 12.88 14.12 3.58
C GLN A 222 13.76 15.35 3.83
N VAL A 223 13.23 16.54 3.59
CA VAL A 223 13.96 17.80 3.82
C VAL A 223 13.87 18.23 5.29
N PRO A 224 14.91 18.84 5.87
CA PRO A 224 14.86 19.35 7.25
C PRO A 224 13.76 20.40 7.44
N ASP A 225 13.13 20.41 8.62
CA ASP A 225 12.03 21.32 8.98
C ASP A 225 12.35 22.81 8.75
N MET A 226 13.62 23.21 8.83
CA MET A 226 14.02 24.61 8.54
C MET A 226 13.74 25.06 7.10
N PHE A 227 13.53 24.13 6.18
CA PHE A 227 13.16 24.39 4.78
C PHE A 227 11.66 24.21 4.50
N SER A 228 10.86 23.86 5.52
CA SER A 228 9.39 23.69 5.41
C SER A 228 8.67 24.90 4.81
N SER A 229 9.18 26.12 5.05
CA SER A 229 8.66 27.38 4.49
C SER A 229 9.35 27.85 3.20
N ASP A 230 10.32 27.09 2.67
CA ASP A 230 11.00 27.44 1.43
C ASP A 230 10.12 27.12 0.21
N ARG A 231 9.48 28.15 -0.32
CA ARG A 231 8.56 28.08 -1.47
C ARG A 231 9.16 27.34 -2.67
N GLU A 232 10.44 27.59 -2.99
CA GLU A 232 11.08 27.04 -4.18
C GLU A 232 11.37 25.55 -4.01
N ILE A 233 11.89 25.15 -2.84
CA ILE A 233 12.14 23.74 -2.52
C ILE A 233 10.83 22.96 -2.55
N MET A 234 9.80 23.44 -1.84
CA MET A 234 8.50 22.75 -1.75
C MET A 234 7.82 22.58 -3.10
N LYS A 235 7.84 23.63 -3.93
CA LYS A 235 7.31 23.55 -5.29
C LYS A 235 8.09 22.55 -6.15
N THR A 236 9.41 22.55 -6.04
CA THR A 236 10.28 21.65 -6.81
C THR A 236 10.04 20.18 -6.41
N LEU A 237 9.87 19.89 -5.11
CA LEU A 237 9.53 18.54 -4.64
C LEU A 237 8.21 18.07 -5.22
N LEU A 238 7.16 18.90 -5.13
CA LEU A 238 5.84 18.59 -5.68
C LEU A 238 5.91 18.39 -7.20
N GLU A 239 6.56 19.28 -7.93
CA GLU A 239 6.71 19.18 -9.39
C GLU A 239 7.44 17.89 -9.80
N THR A 240 8.53 17.53 -9.10
CA THR A 240 9.24 16.27 -9.36
C THR A 240 8.37 15.05 -9.05
N CYS A 241 7.61 15.05 -7.95
CA CYS A 241 6.69 13.95 -7.63
C CYS A 241 5.61 13.77 -8.69
N LEU A 242 4.96 14.86 -9.11
CA LEU A 242 3.92 14.82 -10.13
C LEU A 242 4.48 14.34 -11.47
N ARG A 243 5.66 14.82 -11.87
CA ARG A 243 6.38 14.38 -13.07
C ARG A 243 6.70 12.88 -13.05
N ASN A 244 7.14 12.37 -11.90
CA ASN A 244 7.53 10.97 -11.72
C ASN A 244 6.36 10.06 -11.33
N ARG A 245 5.13 10.60 -11.19
CA ARG A 245 3.93 9.87 -10.71
C ARG A 245 4.13 9.24 -9.33
N GLN A 246 4.89 9.91 -8.47
CA GLN A 246 5.14 9.51 -7.09
C GLN A 246 4.06 10.11 -6.16
N SER A 247 3.81 9.45 -5.03
CA SER A 247 2.89 9.99 -4.00
C SER A 247 3.49 11.23 -3.36
N GLU A 248 2.74 12.34 -3.41
CA GLU A 248 3.15 13.63 -2.86
C GLU A 248 2.64 13.88 -1.44
N ASN A 249 1.92 12.90 -0.86
CA ASN A 249 1.24 13.07 0.43
C ASN A 249 2.19 13.46 1.57
N ASP A 250 3.40 12.92 1.56
CA ASP A 250 4.42 13.15 2.58
C ASP A 250 4.90 14.61 2.57
N ILE A 251 5.07 15.20 1.37
CA ILE A 251 5.51 16.60 1.20
C ILE A 251 4.54 17.57 1.87
N PHE A 252 3.23 17.33 1.75
CA PHE A 252 2.21 18.17 2.37
C PHE A 252 2.14 18.06 3.90
N TYR A 253 2.77 17.06 4.51
CA TYR A 253 2.99 17.04 5.96
C TYR A 253 4.24 17.85 6.36
N THR A 254 5.18 18.06 5.43
CA THR A 254 6.41 18.84 5.64
C THR A 254 6.23 20.34 5.36
N ILE A 255 5.36 20.73 4.43
CA ILE A 255 5.12 22.14 4.10
C ILE A 255 4.59 22.90 5.32
N ASP A 256 5.23 24.02 5.64
CA ASP A 256 4.78 24.90 6.72
C ASP A 256 3.42 25.53 6.39
N GLU A 257 2.52 25.60 7.38
CA GLU A 257 1.16 26.10 7.17
C GLU A 257 1.13 27.56 6.66
N SER A 258 2.16 28.37 6.94
CA SER A 258 2.25 29.74 6.44
C SER A 258 2.28 29.83 4.90
N LEU A 259 2.84 28.83 4.21
CA LEU A 259 2.83 28.79 2.75
C LEU A 259 1.42 28.58 2.19
N PHE A 260 0.57 27.80 2.88
CA PHE A 260 -0.83 27.65 2.46
C PHE A 260 -1.67 28.91 2.72
N MET A 261 -1.20 29.81 3.58
CA MET A 261 -1.82 31.13 3.78
C MET A 261 -1.39 32.15 2.70
N ASP A 262 -0.33 31.86 1.93
CA ASP A 262 0.06 32.65 0.76
C ASP A 262 -0.79 32.24 -0.45
N ILE A 263 -1.76 33.10 -0.79
CA ILE A 263 -2.66 32.88 -1.92
C ILE A 263 -1.93 32.71 -3.25
N GLU A 264 -0.78 33.36 -3.44
CA GLU A 264 -0.01 33.23 -4.68
C GLU A 264 0.69 31.88 -4.76
N PHE A 265 1.18 31.35 -3.64
CA PHE A 265 1.71 29.98 -3.59
C PHE A 265 0.63 28.94 -3.90
N VAL A 266 -0.56 29.08 -3.30
CA VAL A 266 -1.66 28.14 -3.57
C VAL A 266 -2.11 28.21 -5.04
N LYS A 267 -2.17 29.39 -5.65
CA LYS A 267 -2.43 29.52 -7.10
C LYS A 267 -1.38 28.77 -7.92
N GLU A 268 -0.09 28.93 -7.60
CA GLU A 268 0.96 28.19 -8.30
C GLU A 268 0.82 26.68 -8.17
N LEU A 269 0.40 26.18 -6.99
CA LEU A 269 0.12 24.75 -6.82
C LEU A 269 -1.05 24.32 -7.68
N VAL A 270 -2.15 25.07 -7.70
CA VAL A 270 -3.31 24.75 -8.56
C VAL A 270 -2.90 24.71 -10.03
N ASP A 271 -2.13 25.69 -10.50
CA ASP A 271 -1.63 25.74 -11.86
C ASP A 271 -0.68 24.56 -12.17
N LEU A 272 0.15 24.16 -11.21
CA LEU A 272 1.01 22.97 -11.33
C LEU A 272 0.19 21.68 -11.52
N TYR A 273 -0.88 21.49 -10.75
CA TYR A 273 -1.78 20.34 -10.87
C TYR A 273 -2.64 20.36 -12.16
N GLU A 274 -2.81 21.52 -12.80
CA GLU A 274 -3.42 21.59 -14.13
C GLU A 274 -2.53 20.92 -15.20
N ILE A 275 -1.20 21.01 -15.07
CA ILE A 275 -0.24 20.43 -16.02
C ILE A 275 -0.28 18.90 -15.99
N TYR A 276 -0.59 18.30 -14.84
CA TYR A 276 -0.56 16.85 -14.61
C TYR A 276 -2.00 16.29 -14.46
N PRO A 277 -2.71 15.97 -15.56
CA PRO A 277 -4.14 15.73 -15.56
C PRO A 277 -4.58 14.49 -14.76
N ASP A 278 -3.70 13.51 -14.59
CA ASP A 278 -3.94 12.25 -13.87
C ASP A 278 -3.78 12.36 -12.34
N THR A 279 -3.49 13.56 -11.83
CA THR A 279 -3.23 13.81 -10.41
C THR A 279 -4.33 14.66 -9.77
N HIS A 280 -4.57 14.44 -8.48
CA HIS A 280 -5.67 15.05 -7.74
C HIS A 280 -5.14 16.15 -6.82
N PHE A 281 -5.75 17.34 -6.87
CA PHE A 281 -5.41 18.37 -5.90
C PHE A 281 -5.86 17.93 -4.49
N PRO A 282 -4.98 17.95 -3.47
CA PRO A 282 -5.32 17.42 -2.16
C PRO A 282 -6.44 18.21 -1.48
N THR A 283 -7.53 17.53 -1.17
CA THR A 283 -8.76 18.11 -0.57
C THR A 283 -8.51 18.78 0.78
N ARG A 284 -7.56 18.25 1.56
CA ARG A 284 -7.16 18.82 2.85
C ARG A 284 -6.67 20.26 2.75
N LEU A 285 -6.19 20.69 1.58
CA LEU A 285 -5.71 22.05 1.37
C LEU A 285 -6.86 23.02 1.13
N CYS A 286 -8.06 22.54 0.78
CA CYS A 286 -9.22 23.41 0.55
C CYS A 286 -9.62 24.23 1.78
N LYS A 287 -9.19 23.86 3.00
CA LYS A 287 -9.40 24.68 4.21
C LYS A 287 -8.60 26.00 4.21
N PHE A 288 -7.52 26.08 3.44
CA PHE A 288 -6.65 27.26 3.33
C PHE A 288 -6.96 28.14 2.12
N ILE A 289 -7.99 27.77 1.35
CA ILE A 289 -8.24 28.32 0.03
C ILE A 289 -9.52 29.15 0.07
N ASN A 290 -9.52 30.31 -0.57
CA ASN A 290 -10.72 31.14 -0.69
C ASN A 290 -11.72 30.56 -1.71
N GLU A 291 -12.97 31.05 -1.67
CA GLU A 291 -14.07 30.56 -2.53
C GLU A 291 -13.71 30.57 -4.03
N GLU A 292 -12.93 31.56 -4.48
CA GLU A 292 -12.54 31.73 -5.89
C GLU A 292 -11.62 30.61 -6.39
N ILE A 293 -10.62 30.22 -5.61
CA ILE A 293 -9.68 29.16 -5.99
C ILE A 293 -10.35 27.78 -5.81
N ILE A 294 -11.20 27.60 -4.80
CA ILE A 294 -12.02 26.38 -4.66
C ILE A 294 -12.92 26.21 -5.90
N TRP A 295 -13.52 27.30 -6.39
CA TRP A 295 -14.31 27.27 -7.61
C TRP A 295 -13.50 26.79 -8.82
N LYS A 296 -12.25 27.26 -8.98
CA LYS A 296 -11.36 26.78 -10.05
C LYS A 296 -11.07 25.28 -9.94
N ILE A 297 -10.74 24.79 -8.75
CA ILE A 297 -10.47 23.36 -8.49
C ILE A 297 -11.71 22.52 -8.87
N ILE A 298 -12.90 22.92 -8.43
CA ILE A 298 -14.15 22.21 -8.75
C ILE A 298 -14.40 22.18 -10.27
N GLN A 299 -14.16 23.29 -10.98
CA GLN A 299 -14.30 23.34 -12.43
C GLN A 299 -13.32 22.40 -13.15
N GLN A 300 -12.08 22.27 -12.67
CA GLN A 300 -11.09 21.35 -13.22
C GLN A 300 -11.51 19.89 -12.99
N SER A 301 -11.86 19.53 -11.76
CA SER A 301 -12.28 18.16 -11.41
C SER A 301 -13.54 17.73 -12.16
N ALA A 302 -14.47 18.67 -12.36
CA ALA A 302 -15.69 18.44 -13.14
C ALA A 302 -15.40 18.13 -14.61
N LYS A 303 -14.46 18.87 -15.23
CA LYS A 303 -13.99 18.60 -16.60
C LYS A 303 -13.33 17.23 -16.72
N LYS A 304 -12.63 16.77 -15.68
CA LYS A 304 -11.88 15.50 -15.65
C LYS A 304 -12.74 14.28 -15.26
N GLY A 305 -13.97 14.46 -14.75
CA GLY A 305 -14.86 13.36 -14.36
C GLY A 305 -14.50 12.64 -13.06
N LEU A 306 -13.60 13.20 -12.24
CA LEU A 306 -12.97 12.58 -11.07
C LEU A 306 -13.77 12.74 -9.75
N MET A 307 -15.07 13.02 -9.85
CA MET A 307 -15.82 13.84 -8.89
C MET A 307 -16.36 13.16 -7.61
N ARG A 308 -16.07 11.89 -7.34
CA ARG A 308 -16.75 11.16 -6.24
C ARG A 308 -16.11 11.32 -4.86
N TYR A 309 -14.83 11.69 -4.77
CA TYR A 309 -14.09 11.68 -3.50
C TYR A 309 -13.63 13.07 -3.03
N GLU A 310 -13.49 14.05 -3.93
CA GLU A 310 -12.76 15.30 -3.66
C GLU A 310 -13.53 16.34 -2.81
N ILE A 311 -14.85 16.30 -2.81
CA ILE A 311 -15.67 17.39 -2.23
C ILE A 311 -15.93 17.23 -0.71
N ARG A 312 -15.64 16.05 -0.15
CA ARG A 312 -16.01 15.66 1.23
C ARG A 312 -15.47 16.56 2.35
N GLU A 313 -14.41 17.33 2.13
CA GLU A 313 -13.67 18.02 3.21
C GLU A 313 -13.76 19.55 3.18
N ILE A 314 -14.47 20.16 2.23
CA ILE A 314 -14.51 21.64 2.07
C ILE A 314 -15.58 22.28 2.99
N SER A 315 -15.54 22.02 4.30
CA SER A 315 -16.70 22.19 5.20
C SER A 315 -17.27 23.61 5.34
N ASP A 316 -16.47 24.66 5.14
CA ASP A 316 -16.91 26.03 5.39
C ASP A 316 -17.52 26.73 4.16
N VAL A 317 -17.00 26.46 2.96
CA VAL A 317 -17.55 27.04 1.73
C VAL A 317 -18.88 26.38 1.32
N TRP A 318 -19.10 25.13 1.73
CA TRP A 318 -20.42 24.49 1.63
C TRP A 318 -21.50 25.21 2.46
N LYS A 319 -21.17 26.12 3.37
CA LYS A 319 -22.18 26.89 4.12
C LYS A 319 -22.84 28.01 3.29
N ASP A 320 -22.25 28.44 2.17
CA ASP A 320 -22.87 29.44 1.28
C ASP A 320 -23.83 28.77 0.27
N PRO A 321 -25.16 28.98 0.38
CA PRO A 321 -26.13 28.39 -0.53
C PRO A 321 -25.97 28.84 -1.99
N LEU A 322 -25.40 30.03 -2.24
CA LEU A 322 -25.15 30.52 -3.60
C LEU A 322 -24.00 29.77 -4.25
N PHE A 323 -22.90 29.53 -3.53
CA PHE A 323 -21.80 28.71 -3.99
C PHE A 323 -22.24 27.28 -4.33
N VAL A 324 -23.01 26.64 -3.43
CA VAL A 324 -23.52 25.27 -3.66
C VAL A 324 -24.40 25.19 -4.90
N LYS A 325 -25.25 26.20 -5.12
CA LYS A 325 -26.05 26.29 -6.33
C LYS A 325 -25.18 26.34 -7.59
N LYS A 326 -24.13 27.17 -7.61
CA LYS A 326 -23.18 27.24 -8.75
C LYS A 326 -22.57 25.87 -9.05
N VAL A 327 -22.20 25.09 -8.03
CA VAL A 327 -21.65 23.73 -8.19
C VAL A 327 -22.69 22.77 -8.77
N LEU A 328 -23.92 22.78 -8.26
CA LEU A 328 -25.01 21.93 -8.76
C LEU A 328 -25.40 22.26 -10.21
N ASP A 329 -25.37 23.54 -10.59
CA ASP A 329 -25.66 23.99 -11.96
C ASP A 329 -24.63 23.43 -12.99
N LEU A 330 -23.46 22.97 -12.55
CA LEU A 330 -22.48 22.25 -13.39
C LEU A 330 -22.80 20.76 -13.57
N GLY A 331 -23.92 20.26 -13.04
CA GLY A 331 -24.31 18.84 -13.12
C GLY A 331 -23.56 17.93 -12.13
N ILE A 332 -22.92 18.52 -11.13
CA ILE A 332 -22.09 17.83 -10.14
C ILE A 332 -22.99 17.19 -9.05
N LYS A 333 -22.81 15.88 -8.79
CA LYS A 333 -23.56 15.16 -7.74
C LYS A 333 -22.79 15.22 -6.41
N LEU A 334 -23.36 15.91 -5.42
CA LEU A 334 -22.84 15.97 -4.05
C LEU A 334 -23.11 14.67 -3.27
N SER A 335 -22.27 14.36 -2.27
CA SER A 335 -22.37 13.12 -1.50
C SER A 335 -23.40 13.22 -0.36
N ARG A 336 -23.81 12.06 0.19
CA ARG A 336 -24.90 11.93 1.16
C ARG A 336 -24.64 12.64 2.52
N VAL A 337 -23.38 12.91 2.86
CA VAL A 337 -22.97 13.54 4.13
C VAL A 337 -23.14 15.05 4.07
N ASP A 338 -22.98 15.65 2.89
CA ASP A 338 -22.99 17.10 2.68
C ASP A 338 -24.38 17.70 2.98
N TYR A 339 -25.48 17.04 2.59
CA TYR A 339 -26.85 17.52 2.79
C TYR A 339 -27.28 17.72 4.25
N THR A 340 -26.60 17.11 5.22
CA THR A 340 -27.00 17.19 6.63
C THR A 340 -26.62 18.50 7.31
N ALA A 341 -25.59 19.19 6.81
CA ALA A 341 -25.19 20.52 7.28
C ALA A 341 -26.16 21.64 6.83
N PHE A 342 -26.94 21.40 5.78
CA PHE A 342 -27.85 22.39 5.19
C PHE A 342 -29.25 22.41 5.82
N ALA A 343 -29.58 21.44 6.69
CA ALA A 343 -30.96 21.24 7.14
C ALA A 343 -31.51 22.38 8.02
N ASP A 344 -30.64 23.18 8.65
CA ASP A 344 -31.08 24.22 9.58
C ASP A 344 -31.39 25.58 8.89
N ASP A 345 -30.88 25.84 7.68
CA ASP A 345 -31.04 27.12 6.97
C ASP A 345 -31.84 27.04 5.65
N LEU A 346 -32.33 25.85 5.30
CA LEU A 346 -33.08 25.54 4.06
C LEU A 346 -34.54 26.05 4.06
N LYS A 347 -34.78 27.29 4.51
CA LYS A 347 -36.04 28.02 4.23
C LYS A 347 -36.15 28.47 2.77
N LEU A 348 -35.15 28.24 1.93
CA LEU A 348 -35.16 28.68 0.54
C LEU A 348 -35.21 27.51 -0.46
N ARG A 349 -36.44 27.26 -0.91
CA ARG A 349 -36.84 26.85 -2.27
C ARG A 349 -36.47 25.44 -2.75
N ILE A 350 -37.49 24.57 -2.67
CA ILE A 350 -38.11 23.83 -3.80
C ILE A 350 -37.39 24.01 -5.15
N TRP A 351 -36.64 23.01 -5.61
CA TRP A 351 -36.29 22.84 -7.03
C TRP A 351 -36.54 21.37 -7.39
N LYS A 352 -37.59 21.04 -8.16
CA LYS A 352 -37.72 21.15 -9.63
C LYS A 352 -36.72 20.27 -10.39
N ASP A 353 -36.70 18.99 -10.07
CA ASP A 353 -36.56 17.94 -11.09
C ASP A 353 -37.26 16.66 -10.65
N GLU A 354 -37.94 16.04 -11.60
CA GLU A 354 -38.78 14.88 -11.41
C GLU A 354 -37.92 13.66 -11.03
N THR A 355 -38.41 12.86 -10.07
CA THR A 355 -38.04 11.45 -9.77
C THR A 355 -37.14 11.07 -8.59
N ASN A 356 -36.50 11.97 -7.82
CA ASN A 356 -35.71 11.51 -6.66
C ASN A 356 -35.91 12.34 -5.39
N ILE A 357 -36.72 11.84 -4.46
CA ILE A 357 -36.79 12.36 -3.08
C ILE A 357 -35.88 11.48 -2.21
N TYR A 358 -34.77 12.05 -1.76
CA TYR A 358 -33.80 11.41 -0.87
C TYR A 358 -34.30 11.40 0.59
N SER A 359 -33.92 10.34 1.31
CA SER A 359 -34.22 10.09 2.72
C SER A 359 -33.70 11.22 3.64
N PHE A 360 -34.58 11.97 4.30
CA PHE A 360 -34.19 12.95 5.34
C PHE A 360 -33.98 12.27 6.71
N PRO A 361 -32.99 12.68 7.51
CA PRO A 361 -32.80 12.14 8.86
C PRO A 361 -33.90 12.62 9.83
N PHE A 362 -34.27 11.75 10.77
CA PHE A 362 -35.30 12.00 11.80
C PHE A 362 -34.84 13.06 12.82
N LYS A 363 -35.30 14.31 12.68
CA LYS A 363 -35.27 15.35 13.74
C LYS A 363 -36.64 16.02 13.86
N LYS A 364 -37.01 16.50 15.05
CA LYS A 364 -38.32 17.14 15.30
C LYS A 364 -38.59 18.34 14.38
N SER A 365 -37.52 19.05 13.97
CA SER A 365 -37.55 20.14 13.00
C SER A 365 -37.87 19.71 11.56
N SER A 366 -37.62 18.45 11.18
CA SER A 366 -37.90 17.95 9.83
C SER A 366 -39.36 17.54 9.63
N MET A 367 -40.15 17.36 10.70
CA MET A 367 -41.55 16.91 10.59
C MET A 367 -42.50 17.98 10.07
N GLU A 368 -42.31 19.25 10.43
CA GLU A 368 -43.15 20.35 9.94
C GLU A 368 -42.90 20.60 8.43
N PHE A 369 -41.65 20.46 8.00
CA PHE A 369 -41.27 20.52 6.60
C PHE A 369 -41.89 19.37 5.78
N GLN A 370 -41.84 18.14 6.30
CA GLN A 370 -42.47 16.98 5.67
C GLN A 370 -44.01 17.13 5.58
N ARG A 371 -44.67 17.72 6.59
CA ARG A 371 -46.11 18.00 6.56
C ARG A 371 -46.49 18.97 5.43
N GLN A 372 -45.74 20.06 5.27
CA GLN A 372 -46.01 21.03 4.20
C GLN A 372 -45.73 20.45 2.81
N ALA A 373 -44.68 19.63 2.67
CA ALA A 373 -44.37 18.95 1.42
C ALA A 373 -45.49 18.00 0.96
N VAL A 374 -46.13 17.27 1.89
CA VAL A 374 -47.27 16.38 1.57
C VAL A 374 -48.51 17.17 1.12
N LYS A 375 -48.82 18.31 1.77
CA LYS A 375 -49.96 19.17 1.38
C LYS A 375 -49.75 19.81 0.00
N LEU A 376 -48.51 20.18 -0.34
CA LEU A 376 -48.18 20.84 -1.60
C LEU A 376 -48.04 19.88 -2.78
N LYS A 377 -47.62 18.63 -2.54
CA LYS A 377 -47.49 17.57 -3.56
C LYS A 377 -47.95 16.21 -3.04
N PRO A 378 -49.28 15.99 -2.93
CA PRO A 378 -49.85 14.73 -2.43
C PRO A 378 -49.52 13.50 -3.30
N GLU A 379 -49.14 13.70 -4.56
CA GLU A 379 -48.78 12.66 -5.53
C GLU A 379 -47.36 12.08 -5.36
N CYS A 380 -46.50 12.68 -4.53
CA CYS A 380 -45.14 12.20 -4.28
C CYS A 380 -45.07 10.90 -3.45
N ILE A 381 -44.10 10.02 -3.73
CA ILE A 381 -43.89 8.76 -2.99
C ILE A 381 -43.19 9.05 -1.66
N TYR A 382 -43.95 9.16 -0.58
CA TYR A 382 -43.42 9.03 0.77
C TYR A 382 -43.46 7.56 1.16
N GLY A 383 -42.35 6.98 1.65
CA GLY A 383 -42.31 5.57 2.06
C GLY A 383 -43.44 5.25 3.05
N SER A 384 -44.04 4.05 2.96
CA SER A 384 -45.27 3.65 3.68
C SER A 384 -45.19 3.89 5.20
N TYR A 385 -44.02 3.62 5.78
CA TYR A 385 -43.69 3.84 7.19
C TYR A 385 -43.75 5.33 7.57
N TYR A 386 -43.21 6.21 6.73
CA TYR A 386 -43.15 7.65 6.96
C TYR A 386 -44.52 8.31 6.90
N PHE A 387 -45.36 7.90 5.95
CA PHE A 387 -46.72 8.43 5.85
C PHE A 387 -47.58 8.04 7.06
N GLN A 388 -47.44 6.80 7.55
CA GLN A 388 -48.12 6.33 8.76
C GLN A 388 -47.72 7.15 9.99
N THR A 389 -46.43 7.48 10.14
CA THR A 389 -45.94 8.32 11.21
C THR A 389 -46.46 9.76 11.10
N ILE A 390 -46.45 10.37 9.91
CA ILE A 390 -46.98 11.73 9.68
C ILE A 390 -48.48 11.80 10.00
N CYS A 391 -49.26 10.80 9.56
CA CYS A 391 -50.69 10.69 9.91
C CYS A 391 -50.92 10.47 11.42
N GLY A 392 -50.06 9.71 12.10
CA GLY A 392 -50.20 9.40 13.52
C GLY A 392 -50.03 10.61 14.44
N TYR A 393 -49.32 11.64 13.99
CA TYR A 393 -49.04 12.85 14.77
C TYR A 393 -49.67 14.13 14.20
N SER A 394 -50.53 14.04 13.17
CA SER A 394 -51.16 15.20 12.53
C SER A 394 -52.61 15.38 12.96
N GLU A 395 -53.03 16.62 13.21
CA GLU A 395 -54.42 16.99 13.50
C GLU A 395 -55.33 16.82 12.26
N ASP A 396 -54.77 16.87 11.04
CA ASP A 396 -55.48 16.71 9.76
C ASP A 396 -55.45 15.26 9.23
N ARG A 397 -55.43 14.28 10.15
CA ARG A 397 -55.21 12.87 9.83
C ARG A 397 -56.19 12.32 8.78
N GLU A 398 -57.46 12.71 8.83
CA GLU A 398 -58.47 12.27 7.86
C GLU A 398 -58.20 12.75 6.44
N GLU A 399 -57.79 14.01 6.28
CA GLU A 399 -57.52 14.60 4.97
C GLU A 399 -56.27 13.98 4.33
N LEU A 400 -55.23 13.73 5.13
CA LEU A 400 -54.05 13.00 4.68
C LEU A 400 -54.38 11.56 4.26
N LEU A 401 -55.19 10.84 5.04
CA LEU A 401 -55.64 9.49 4.66
C LEU A 401 -56.47 9.48 3.38
N ARG A 402 -57.32 10.50 3.17
CA ARG A 402 -58.14 10.67 1.96
C ARG A 402 -57.28 10.91 0.71
N LEU A 403 -56.25 11.74 0.82
CA LEU A 403 -55.28 11.97 -0.26
C LEU A 403 -54.50 10.70 -0.62
N ARG A 404 -54.15 9.88 0.38
CA ARG A 404 -53.52 8.56 0.15
C ARG A 404 -54.46 7.57 -0.52
N ALA A 405 -55.74 7.56 -0.15
CA ALA A 405 -56.75 6.69 -0.75
C ALA A 405 -57.00 7.06 -2.24
N ASN A 406 -57.21 8.34 -2.54
CA ASN A 406 -57.34 8.83 -3.92
C ASN A 406 -56.12 8.47 -4.78
N ARG A 407 -54.93 8.46 -4.19
CA ARG A 407 -53.69 8.06 -4.87
C ARG A 407 -53.58 6.54 -5.07
N LEU A 408 -54.02 5.72 -4.12
CA LEU A 408 -54.08 4.27 -4.30
C LEU A 408 -55.04 3.92 -5.45
N GLU A 409 -56.20 4.58 -5.53
CA GLU A 409 -57.10 4.46 -6.68
C GLU A 409 -56.44 4.93 -7.99
N TYR A 410 -55.75 6.09 -7.99
CA TYR A 410 -55.02 6.60 -9.16
C TYR A 410 -53.92 5.63 -9.64
N LEU A 411 -53.13 5.08 -8.71
CA LEU A 411 -52.07 4.11 -9.04
C LEU A 411 -52.64 2.77 -9.50
N GLN A 412 -53.76 2.32 -8.91
CA GLN A 412 -54.47 1.11 -9.32
C GLN A 412 -55.09 1.25 -10.71
N PHE A 413 -55.46 2.47 -11.12
CA PHE A 413 -56.04 2.77 -12.43
C PHE A 413 -54.98 3.05 -13.52
N HIS A 414 -53.84 3.65 -13.17
CA HIS A 414 -52.85 4.14 -14.13
C HIS A 414 -51.55 3.33 -14.22
N LEU A 415 -51.34 2.32 -13.37
CA LEU A 415 -50.21 1.39 -13.47
C LEU A 415 -50.73 -0.05 -13.66
N PRO A 416 -50.72 -0.61 -14.88
CA PRO A 416 -51.01 -2.02 -15.06
C PRO A 416 -49.85 -2.84 -14.50
N LYS A 417 -50.14 -3.67 -13.50
CA LYS A 417 -49.34 -4.80 -12.99
C LYS A 417 -47.88 -4.48 -12.66
N ARG A 418 -47.65 -3.83 -11.52
CA ARG A 418 -46.36 -3.95 -10.81
C ARG A 418 -46.50 -3.77 -9.29
N PHE A 419 -47.55 -4.31 -8.69
CA PHE A 419 -47.73 -4.30 -7.24
C PHE A 419 -48.48 -5.55 -6.77
N ASP A 420 -47.83 -6.71 -6.81
CA ASP A 420 -48.31 -7.93 -6.14
C ASP A 420 -47.43 -8.30 -4.91
N THR A 421 -46.52 -7.42 -4.46
CA THR A 421 -45.60 -7.73 -3.33
C THR A 421 -45.33 -6.57 -2.38
N TRP A 422 -46.29 -5.66 -2.16
CA TRP A 422 -46.18 -4.60 -1.14
C TRP A 422 -47.36 -4.60 -0.18
#